data_AF-A0AB39YXZ0-F1
#
_entry.id   AF-A0AB39YXZ0-F1
#
_cell.length_a   1.000
_cell.length_b   1.000
_cell.length_c   1.000
_cell.angle_alpha   90.00
_cell.angle_beta   90.00
_cell.angle_gamma   90.00
#
_symmetry.space_group_name_H-M   'P 1'
#
loop_
_entity.id
_entity.type
_entity.pdbx_description
1 polymer ?
#
loop_
_entity_poly.entity_id
_entity_poly.type
_entity_poly.pdbx_seq_one_letter_code
_entity_poly.pdbx_strand_id
1 'polypeptide(L)'
;MSPLRCRWVFLLLILRLGCAPTFGWMAHFRPSELKLHMELEDRVQLTLENVAPSTLQQPERFKFRVESAHTDLASIPAENATIPLSAFSPETRDWTGTIVVNAHFLGQTKIQVRLYDNQGNTSELPTNWSNDSTLDVKILRPRRVVDLVFVHTVIVLMTLLYINFGAALDLEVLRGLITRPLGPCIGFVMQVVGMPLLSYALGIFVFPNAPAMQLGLFFTGISPSGGASNTWSAVLGGNIHLSVLMTTISNVAAFATMPMWLFTLGQLVFERVGTEVPYQKIATYCGGLIFPLLVGLLVQRRLPRVARVLVRLLKPISTCLILFIVVFAIITNYYLFYLFSWQIVVAGLALPGLGYIFAWLAAKLLHQNAADALTIAIETGIQNTGIAIFLLTTTLESPESDLTTVVPVAVAVMTPFPLLGIYLYKRICAPKTNEASASESERIV
;
A
#
# COMPACT_ATOMS: atom_id res chain seq x y z
N MET A 1 39.53 -57.13 2.96
CA MET A 1 38.74 -55.92 3.27
C MET A 1 39.65 -54.98 4.03
N SER A 2 39.94 -53.80 3.47
CA SER A 2 41.10 -52.97 3.84
C SER A 2 40.91 -52.23 5.18
N PRO A 3 41.98 -52.09 5.99
CA PRO A 3 41.96 -51.41 7.31
C PRO A 3 41.67 -49.90 7.24
N LEU A 4 41.58 -49.33 6.04
CA LEU A 4 41.24 -47.93 5.80
C LEU A 4 39.76 -47.63 6.06
N ARG A 5 38.82 -48.54 5.75
CA ARG A 5 37.38 -48.28 5.99
C ARG A 5 37.02 -48.20 7.47
N CYS A 6 37.73 -48.94 8.35
CA CYS A 6 37.46 -48.93 9.78
C CYS A 6 37.91 -47.62 10.46
N ARG A 7 38.98 -46.99 9.97
CA ARG A 7 39.45 -45.69 10.45
C ARG A 7 38.48 -44.55 10.11
N TRP A 8 37.86 -44.56 8.93
CA TRP A 8 36.87 -43.54 8.56
C TRP A 8 35.57 -43.65 9.35
N VAL A 9 35.11 -44.88 9.65
CA VAL A 9 33.92 -45.09 10.48
C VAL A 9 34.17 -44.67 11.95
N PHE A 10 35.37 -44.93 12.48
CA PHE A 10 35.74 -44.50 13.83
C PHE A 10 35.93 -42.98 13.93
N LEU A 11 36.50 -42.33 12.89
CA LEU A 11 36.62 -40.87 12.83
C LEU A 11 35.24 -40.18 12.72
N LEU A 12 34.31 -40.76 11.96
CA LEU A 12 32.92 -40.29 11.85
C LEU A 12 32.11 -40.50 13.14
N LEU A 13 32.40 -41.56 13.91
CA LEU A 13 31.80 -41.76 15.23
C LEU A 13 32.34 -40.75 16.26
N ILE A 14 33.64 -40.47 16.26
CA ILE A 14 34.26 -39.47 17.16
C ILE A 14 33.80 -38.04 16.81
N LEU A 15 33.59 -37.74 15.53
CA LEU A 15 32.99 -36.46 15.08
C LEU A 15 31.51 -36.32 15.45
N ARG A 16 30.77 -37.43 15.67
CA ARG A 16 29.39 -37.40 16.20
C ARG A 16 29.31 -37.38 17.73
N LEU A 17 30.36 -37.82 18.44
CA LEU A 17 30.45 -37.83 19.90
C LEU A 17 31.01 -36.52 20.50
N GLY A 18 31.39 -35.56 19.66
CA GLY A 18 31.87 -34.22 20.04
C GLY A 18 30.83 -33.11 20.04
N CYS A 19 29.54 -33.39 19.84
CA CYS A 19 28.49 -32.42 20.15
C CYS A 19 28.26 -32.43 21.67
N ALA A 20 29.02 -31.61 22.39
CA ALA A 20 28.53 -31.09 23.65
C ALA A 20 27.10 -30.55 23.42
N PRO A 21 26.15 -30.77 24.33
CA PRO A 21 24.85 -30.12 24.21
C PRO A 21 25.14 -28.62 24.08
N THR A 22 24.82 -28.04 22.93
CA THR A 22 24.87 -26.59 22.76
C THR A 22 23.83 -26.04 23.73
N PHE A 23 24.29 -25.63 24.91
CA PHE A 23 23.45 -25.02 25.92
C PHE A 23 22.89 -23.75 25.31
N GLY A 24 21.63 -23.82 24.88
CA GLY A 24 20.93 -22.72 24.26
C GLY A 24 19.82 -22.24 25.18
N TRP A 25 19.80 -20.94 25.47
CA TRP A 25 18.71 -20.34 26.22
C TRP A 25 17.58 -19.94 25.27
N MET A 26 16.36 -19.93 25.81
CA MET A 26 15.15 -19.63 25.06
C MET A 26 14.36 -18.52 25.75
N ALA A 27 13.68 -17.71 24.94
CA ALA A 27 12.69 -16.74 25.42
C ALA A 27 11.31 -17.20 24.94
N HIS A 28 10.31 -17.06 25.80
CA HIS A 28 8.92 -17.35 25.50
C HIS A 28 8.05 -16.19 25.96
N PHE A 29 7.38 -15.54 25.01
CA PHE A 29 6.40 -14.50 25.30
C PHE A 29 4.98 -15.08 25.31
N ARG A 30 4.18 -14.69 26.30
CA ARG A 30 2.76 -15.05 26.41
C ARG A 30 1.92 -13.79 26.64
N PRO A 31 1.02 -13.44 25.70
CA PRO A 31 0.82 -14.04 24.37
C PRO A 31 2.02 -13.81 23.42
N SER A 32 2.11 -14.59 22.32
CA SER A 32 3.17 -14.45 21.30
C SER A 32 2.93 -13.27 20.33
N GLU A 33 1.68 -12.82 20.22
CA GLU A 33 1.28 -11.60 19.51
C GLU A 33 0.57 -10.66 20.50
N LEU A 34 1.02 -9.40 20.58
CA LEU A 34 0.38 -8.35 21.36
C LEU A 34 -0.26 -7.32 20.42
N LYS A 35 -1.56 -7.07 20.61
CA LYS A 35 -2.30 -6.01 19.92
C LYS A 35 -2.56 -4.88 20.91
N LEU A 36 -1.92 -3.73 20.70
CA LEU A 36 -2.00 -2.60 21.62
C LEU A 36 -2.53 -1.36 20.91
N HIS A 37 -3.26 -0.49 21.61
CA HIS A 37 -3.62 0.80 21.02
C HIS A 37 -2.52 1.85 21.21
N MET A 38 -2.42 2.80 20.28
CA MET A 38 -1.52 3.95 20.41
C MET A 38 -1.69 4.66 21.78
N GLU A 39 -0.58 5.10 22.35
CA GLU A 39 -0.50 5.80 23.64
C GLU A 39 -0.98 4.98 24.84
N LEU A 40 -1.21 3.68 24.67
CA LEU A 40 -1.50 2.75 25.75
C LEU A 40 -0.29 1.88 26.08
N GLU A 41 -0.34 1.30 27.28
CA GLU A 41 0.59 0.29 27.75
C GLU A 41 -0.16 -1.01 28.03
N ASP A 42 0.50 -2.15 27.86
CA ASP A 42 -0.02 -3.45 28.27
C ASP A 42 1.10 -4.35 28.77
N ARG A 43 0.70 -5.39 29.48
CA ARG A 43 1.57 -6.29 30.22
C ARG A 43 1.66 -7.63 29.51
N VAL A 44 2.88 -8.06 29.23
CA VAL A 44 3.17 -9.37 28.62
C VAL A 44 4.01 -10.18 29.57
N GLN A 45 3.71 -11.48 29.67
CA GLN A 45 4.52 -12.40 30.44
C GLN A 45 5.69 -12.88 29.60
N LEU A 46 6.90 -12.74 30.11
CA LEU A 46 8.14 -13.23 29.50
C LEU A 46 8.72 -14.33 30.39
N THR A 47 9.02 -15.47 29.77
CA THR A 47 9.72 -16.59 30.41
C THR A 47 11.05 -16.81 29.70
N LEU A 48 12.14 -16.89 30.47
CA LEU A 48 13.48 -17.21 29.99
C LEU A 48 13.85 -18.58 30.54
N GLU A 49 14.19 -19.51 29.66
CA GLU A 49 14.46 -20.91 30.03
C GLU A 49 15.84 -21.37 29.56
N ASN A 50 16.34 -22.44 30.21
CA ASN A 50 17.55 -23.14 29.80
C ASN A 50 18.83 -22.28 29.79
N VAL A 51 18.92 -21.29 30.68
CA VAL A 51 20.11 -20.45 30.80
C VAL A 51 21.32 -21.29 31.29
N ALA A 52 22.48 -21.06 30.68
CA ALA A 52 23.69 -21.78 31.01
C ALA A 52 24.18 -21.46 32.44
N PRO A 53 24.61 -22.46 33.22
CA PRO A 53 25.06 -22.23 34.59
C PRO A 53 26.31 -21.34 34.67
N SER A 54 27.18 -21.36 33.65
CA SER A 54 28.35 -20.47 33.55
C SER A 54 27.95 -18.99 33.42
N THR A 55 26.81 -18.71 32.79
CA THR A 55 26.26 -17.36 32.65
C THR A 55 25.68 -16.87 33.97
N LEU A 56 24.93 -17.73 34.67
CA LEU A 56 24.31 -17.41 35.97
C LEU A 56 25.36 -17.15 37.08
N GLN A 57 26.53 -17.77 37.00
CA GLN A 57 27.63 -17.58 37.96
C GLN A 57 28.40 -16.26 37.78
N GLN A 58 28.16 -15.50 36.71
CA GLN A 58 28.84 -14.22 36.41
C GLN A 58 27.83 -13.05 36.31
N PRO A 59 27.16 -12.66 37.42
CA PRO A 59 26.08 -11.67 37.42
C PRO A 59 26.52 -10.26 37.01
N GLU A 60 27.78 -9.89 37.24
CA GLU A 60 28.36 -8.59 36.84
C GLU A 60 28.70 -8.52 35.34
N ARG A 61 28.92 -9.68 34.72
CA ARG A 61 29.34 -9.78 33.32
C ARG A 61 28.15 -9.85 32.38
N PHE A 62 27.16 -10.66 32.68
CA PHE A 62 26.04 -10.92 31.80
C PHE A 62 24.75 -10.27 32.29
N LYS A 63 23.98 -9.70 31.37
CA LYS A 63 22.65 -9.14 31.66
C LYS A 63 21.69 -9.40 30.51
N PHE A 64 20.45 -9.77 30.84
CA PHE A 64 19.40 -9.85 29.82
C PHE A 64 18.78 -8.48 29.64
N ARG A 65 18.67 -8.04 28.39
CA ARG A 65 17.97 -6.82 28.02
C ARG A 65 16.85 -7.14 27.05
N VAL A 66 15.68 -6.59 27.33
CA VAL A 66 14.54 -6.64 26.42
C VAL A 66 14.55 -5.35 25.60
N GLU A 67 14.62 -5.49 24.28
CA GLU A 67 14.75 -4.36 23.36
C GLU A 67 13.70 -4.47 22.24
N SER A 68 13.12 -3.33 21.87
CA SER A 68 12.28 -3.21 20.68
C SER A 68 13.15 -2.98 19.45
N ALA A 69 12.83 -3.61 18.34
CA ALA A 69 13.49 -3.37 17.06
C ALA A 69 13.30 -1.91 16.57
N HIS A 70 12.14 -1.31 16.90
CA HIS A 70 11.82 0.08 16.58
C HIS A 70 11.28 0.77 17.83
N THR A 71 12.14 1.52 18.52
CA THR A 71 11.81 2.24 19.76
C THR A 71 10.76 3.33 19.56
N ASP A 72 10.68 3.87 18.35
CA ASP A 72 9.74 4.94 17.98
C ASP A 72 8.29 4.42 17.88
N LEU A 73 8.12 3.11 17.67
CA LEU A 73 6.82 2.46 17.60
C LEU A 73 6.40 1.95 18.98
N ALA A 74 7.21 1.07 19.58
CA ALA A 74 7.01 0.61 20.95
C ALA A 74 8.31 0.64 21.72
N SER A 75 8.23 1.02 22.99
CA SER A 75 9.37 0.98 23.92
C SER A 75 9.02 0.22 25.18
N ILE A 76 10.06 -0.20 25.88
CA ILE A 76 9.96 -0.85 27.18
C ILE A 76 10.49 0.15 28.20
N PRO A 77 9.74 0.44 29.28
CA PRO A 77 10.23 1.30 30.35
C PRO A 77 11.60 0.83 30.86
N ALA A 78 12.50 1.77 31.15
CA ALA A 78 13.88 1.46 31.55
C ALA A 78 13.95 0.51 32.76
N GLU A 79 12.98 0.59 33.66
CA GLU A 79 12.85 -0.27 34.84
C GLU A 79 12.61 -1.75 34.50
N ASN A 80 11.91 -2.01 33.39
CA ASN A 80 11.57 -3.37 32.93
C ASN A 80 12.49 -3.86 31.79
N ALA A 81 13.36 -2.98 31.28
CA ALA A 81 14.20 -3.29 30.14
C ALA A 81 15.36 -4.23 30.50
N THR A 82 15.81 -4.26 31.76
CA THR A 82 16.94 -5.10 32.20
C THR A 82 16.50 -6.12 33.24
N ILE A 83 16.77 -7.39 32.97
CA ILE A 83 16.47 -8.49 33.88
C ILE A 83 17.79 -8.91 34.54
N PRO A 84 17.96 -8.65 35.86
CA PRO A 84 19.17 -9.06 36.56
C PRO A 84 19.20 -10.58 36.74
N LEU A 85 20.40 -11.17 36.62
CA LEU A 85 20.57 -12.62 36.77
C LEU A 85 20.26 -13.12 38.19
N SER A 86 20.25 -12.24 39.19
CA SER A 86 19.83 -12.56 40.57
C SER A 86 18.35 -12.91 40.71
N ALA A 87 17.52 -12.58 39.72
CA ALA A 87 16.10 -12.89 39.73
C ALA A 87 15.79 -14.32 39.23
N PHE A 88 16.78 -15.04 38.71
CA PHE A 88 16.59 -16.40 38.20
C PHE A 88 16.49 -17.42 39.33
N SER A 89 15.63 -18.42 39.15
CA SER A 89 15.52 -19.53 40.09
C SER A 89 16.79 -20.38 40.05
N PRO A 90 17.49 -20.59 41.19
CA PRO A 90 18.73 -21.36 41.23
C PRO A 90 18.51 -22.87 40.93
N GLU A 91 17.29 -23.39 41.11
CA GLU A 91 16.96 -24.80 40.89
C GLU A 91 16.52 -25.09 39.45
N THR A 92 15.65 -24.24 38.90
CA THR A 92 15.09 -24.44 37.54
C THR A 92 15.89 -23.73 36.46
N ARG A 93 16.72 -22.74 36.81
CA ARG A 93 17.50 -21.88 35.88
C ARG A 93 16.62 -21.06 34.92
N ASP A 94 15.38 -20.84 35.35
CA ASP A 94 14.40 -20.11 34.58
C ASP A 94 14.02 -18.82 35.30
N TRP A 95 13.56 -17.85 34.51
CA TRP A 95 12.98 -16.61 35.01
C TRP A 95 11.61 -16.40 34.37
N THR A 96 10.65 -15.99 35.17
CA THR A 96 9.31 -15.60 34.68
C THR A 96 8.94 -14.27 35.29
N GLY A 97 8.60 -13.31 34.44
CA GLY A 97 8.18 -11.99 34.89
C GLY A 97 7.27 -11.29 33.91
N THR A 98 6.70 -10.19 34.35
CA THR A 98 5.81 -9.36 33.54
C THR A 98 6.58 -8.15 33.04
N ILE A 99 6.60 -7.96 31.72
CA ILE A 99 7.15 -6.77 31.07
C ILE A 99 6.00 -5.86 30.64
N VAL A 100 6.22 -4.55 30.77
CA VAL A 100 5.28 -3.53 30.27
C VAL A 100 5.78 -3.05 28.92
N VAL A 101 4.90 -3.01 27.93
CA VAL A 101 5.17 -2.52 26.59
C VAL A 101 4.37 -1.25 26.37
N ASN A 102 5.05 -0.14 26.06
CA ASN A 102 4.43 1.14 25.78
C ASN A 102 4.35 1.34 24.27
N ALA A 103 3.15 1.58 23.73
CA ALA A 103 2.97 1.93 22.32
C ALA A 103 2.95 3.44 22.14
N HIS A 104 3.82 3.94 21.27
CA HIS A 104 3.92 5.36 20.92
C HIS A 104 3.20 5.66 19.62
N PHE A 105 3.42 4.86 18.57
CA PHE A 105 2.92 5.17 17.23
C PHE A 105 2.45 3.95 16.43
N LEU A 106 1.54 4.19 15.48
CA LEU A 106 0.94 3.15 14.63
C LEU A 106 2.02 2.38 13.86
N GLY A 107 1.97 1.05 13.90
CA GLY A 107 2.89 0.20 13.14
C GLY A 107 2.97 -1.23 13.65
N GLN A 108 3.96 -1.96 13.15
CA GLN A 108 4.30 -3.30 13.61
C GLN A 108 5.78 -3.30 14.01
N THR A 109 6.08 -3.86 15.18
CA THR A 109 7.47 -4.01 15.65
C THR A 109 7.65 -5.34 16.36
N LYS A 110 8.89 -5.78 16.48
CA LYS A 110 9.26 -6.99 17.22
C LYS A 110 10.02 -6.62 18.47
N ILE A 111 9.64 -7.21 19.58
CA ILE A 111 10.38 -7.13 20.84
C ILE A 111 11.16 -8.44 21.00
N GLN A 112 12.46 -8.30 21.28
CA GLN A 112 13.38 -9.42 21.42
C GLN A 112 14.19 -9.27 22.69
N VAL A 113 14.62 -10.41 23.23
CA VAL A 113 15.55 -10.45 24.36
C VAL A 113 16.95 -10.68 23.83
N ARG A 114 17.92 -9.95 24.38
CA ARG A 114 19.35 -10.13 24.11
C ARG A 114 20.12 -10.34 25.39
N LEU A 115 21.08 -11.25 25.34
CA LEU A 115 22.06 -11.43 26.39
C LEU A 115 23.28 -10.54 26.09
N TYR A 116 23.55 -9.57 26.95
CA TYR A 116 24.70 -8.68 26.81
C TYR A 116 25.86 -9.15 27.69
N ASP A 117 27.04 -9.26 27.10
CA ASP A 117 28.31 -9.43 27.81
C ASP A 117 28.98 -8.05 27.99
N ASN A 118 29.02 -7.55 29.23
CA ASN A 118 29.64 -6.27 29.57
C ASN A 118 31.16 -6.26 29.35
N GLN A 119 31.84 -7.41 29.41
CA GLN A 119 33.29 -7.49 29.24
C GLN A 119 33.69 -7.67 27.77
N GLY A 120 32.91 -8.46 27.03
CA GLY A 120 33.12 -8.68 25.59
C GLY A 120 32.53 -7.59 24.70
N ASN A 121 31.64 -6.75 25.24
CA ASN A 121 30.79 -5.83 24.48
C ASN A 121 30.06 -6.52 23.31
N THR A 122 29.69 -7.78 23.51
CA THR A 122 28.96 -8.60 22.55
C THR A 122 27.53 -8.80 23.04
N SER A 123 26.61 -8.98 22.11
CA SER A 123 25.22 -9.35 22.40
C SER A 123 24.85 -10.63 21.67
N GLU A 124 24.27 -11.57 22.38
CA GLU A 124 23.81 -12.85 21.84
C GLU A 124 22.29 -12.91 21.82
N LEU A 125 21.76 -13.53 20.75
CA LEU A 125 20.35 -13.81 20.58
C LEU A 125 20.00 -15.20 21.14
N PRO A 126 18.70 -15.50 21.36
CA PRO A 126 18.27 -16.83 21.80
C PRO A 126 18.79 -17.91 20.85
N THR A 127 19.31 -18.99 21.42
CA THR A 127 20.13 -19.96 20.69
C THR A 127 19.28 -20.98 19.93
N ASN A 128 18.07 -21.26 20.41
CA ASN A 128 17.02 -21.98 19.70
C ASN A 128 15.93 -21.00 19.26
N TRP A 129 16.10 -20.42 18.07
CA TRP A 129 15.12 -19.49 17.49
C TRP A 129 13.83 -20.24 17.15
N SER A 130 12.82 -20.08 18.00
CA SER A 130 11.43 -20.44 17.71
C SER A 130 10.62 -19.16 17.48
N ASN A 131 9.45 -19.25 16.84
CA ASN A 131 8.59 -18.08 16.66
C ASN A 131 8.22 -17.40 18.00
N ASP A 132 8.23 -18.16 19.10
CA ASP A 132 7.92 -17.67 20.45
C ASP A 132 9.07 -16.88 21.10
N SER A 133 10.25 -16.83 20.46
CA SER A 133 11.44 -16.12 20.96
C SER A 133 11.42 -14.61 20.72
N THR A 134 10.46 -14.14 19.92
CA THR A 134 10.17 -12.73 19.69
C THR A 134 8.70 -12.45 19.96
N LEU A 135 8.39 -11.29 20.54
CA LEU A 135 7.03 -10.80 20.67
C LEU A 135 6.69 -9.91 19.47
N ASP A 136 5.72 -10.32 18.67
CA ASP A 136 5.19 -9.49 17.59
C ASP A 136 4.17 -8.50 18.17
N VAL A 137 4.48 -7.20 18.10
CA VAL A 137 3.63 -6.13 18.62
C VAL A 137 2.98 -5.38 17.47
N LYS A 138 1.66 -5.46 17.38
CA LYS A 138 0.84 -4.69 16.44
C LYS A 138 0.19 -3.53 17.17
N ILE A 139 0.58 -2.32 16.79
CA ILE A 139 0.07 -1.10 17.38
C ILE A 139 -1.04 -0.58 16.49
N LEU A 140 -2.23 -0.53 17.06
CA LEU A 140 -3.49 -0.22 16.41
C LEU A 140 -3.93 1.18 16.82
N ARG A 141 -4.58 1.88 15.91
CA ARG A 141 -5.28 3.10 16.27
C ARG A 141 -6.63 2.75 16.93
N PRO A 142 -7.06 3.46 17.98
CA PRO A 142 -8.41 3.29 18.51
C PRO A 142 -9.45 3.65 17.46
N ARG A 143 -10.44 2.77 17.26
CA ARG A 143 -11.50 2.98 16.27
C ARG A 143 -12.38 4.14 16.71
N ARG A 144 -12.43 5.20 15.91
CA ARG A 144 -13.34 6.34 16.11
C ARG A 144 -14.61 6.12 15.28
N VAL A 145 -15.74 6.67 15.72
CA VAL A 145 -17.00 6.66 14.93
C VAL A 145 -16.77 7.24 13.52
N VAL A 146 -15.88 8.23 13.43
CA VAL A 146 -15.45 8.87 12.18
C VAL A 146 -14.86 7.85 11.18
N ASP A 147 -14.13 6.83 11.65
CA ASP A 147 -13.55 5.80 10.78
C ASP A 147 -14.63 4.89 10.18
N LEU A 148 -15.63 4.54 10.99
CA LEU A 148 -16.78 3.77 10.51
C LEU A 148 -17.56 4.57 9.47
N VAL A 149 -17.81 5.86 9.74
CA VAL A 149 -18.45 6.77 8.78
C VAL A 149 -17.63 6.86 7.50
N PHE A 150 -16.30 6.96 7.59
CA PHE A 150 -15.41 7.00 6.42
C PHE A 150 -15.57 5.76 5.55
N VAL A 151 -15.40 4.57 6.11
CA VAL A 151 -15.46 3.31 5.36
C VAL A 151 -16.81 3.13 4.69
N HIS A 152 -17.91 3.35 5.43
CA HIS A 152 -19.26 3.23 4.88
C HIS A 152 -19.50 4.26 3.77
N THR A 153 -19.01 5.49 3.96
CA THR A 153 -19.10 6.50 2.92
C THR A 153 -18.35 6.00 1.70
N VAL A 154 -17.05 5.70 1.78
CA VAL A 154 -16.25 5.22 0.64
C VAL A 154 -16.91 4.04 -0.09
N ILE A 155 -17.50 3.06 0.61
CA ILE A 155 -18.24 1.96 -0.01
C ILE A 155 -19.43 2.47 -0.83
N VAL A 156 -20.27 3.33 -0.26
CA VAL A 156 -21.43 3.93 -0.96
C VAL A 156 -20.95 4.74 -2.16
N LEU A 157 -19.88 5.52 -1.99
CA LEU A 157 -19.32 6.35 -3.05
C LEU A 157 -18.80 5.52 -4.22
N MET A 158 -18.04 4.46 -3.94
CA MET A 158 -17.55 3.55 -4.97
C MET A 158 -18.70 2.81 -5.65
N THR A 159 -19.71 2.38 -4.91
CA THR A 159 -20.90 1.75 -5.49
C THR A 159 -21.58 2.67 -6.50
N LEU A 160 -21.81 3.95 -6.13
CA LEU A 160 -22.40 4.95 -7.01
C LEU A 160 -21.51 5.25 -8.23
N LEU A 161 -20.19 5.31 -8.03
CA LEU A 161 -19.23 5.55 -9.11
C LEU A 161 -19.25 4.41 -10.14
N TYR A 162 -19.31 3.16 -9.68
CA TYR A 162 -19.37 1.98 -10.56
C TYR A 162 -20.71 1.86 -11.29
N ILE A 163 -21.82 2.21 -10.64
CA ILE A 163 -23.12 2.37 -11.34
C ILE A 163 -23.01 3.44 -12.43
N ASN A 164 -22.34 4.56 -12.14
CA ASN A 164 -22.13 5.61 -13.13
C ASN A 164 -21.29 5.12 -14.32
N PHE A 165 -20.19 4.41 -14.07
CA PHE A 165 -19.38 3.83 -15.13
C PHE A 165 -20.16 2.83 -15.98
N GLY A 166 -20.98 1.97 -15.37
CA GLY A 166 -21.89 1.10 -16.09
C GLY A 166 -22.93 1.88 -16.92
N ALA A 167 -23.51 2.94 -16.35
CA ALA A 167 -24.50 3.79 -17.02
C ALA A 167 -23.91 4.63 -18.17
N ALA A 168 -22.64 4.99 -18.05
CA ALA A 168 -21.87 5.74 -19.04
C ALA A 168 -21.22 4.84 -20.11
N LEU A 169 -21.31 3.51 -19.98
CA LEU A 169 -20.70 2.54 -20.89
C LEU A 169 -21.42 2.50 -22.25
N ASP A 170 -21.28 3.54 -23.05
CA ASP A 170 -21.91 3.62 -24.36
C ASP A 170 -21.25 2.67 -25.37
N LEU A 171 -22.01 1.67 -25.82
CA LEU A 171 -21.56 0.72 -26.83
C LEU A 171 -21.24 1.41 -28.16
N GLU A 172 -21.85 2.57 -28.43
CA GLU A 172 -21.53 3.39 -29.60
C GLU A 172 -20.18 4.09 -29.45
N VAL A 173 -19.81 4.54 -28.23
CA VAL A 173 -18.47 5.07 -27.94
C VAL A 173 -17.42 3.97 -28.14
N LEU A 174 -17.73 2.74 -27.75
CA LEU A 174 -16.86 1.58 -27.98
C LEU A 174 -16.65 1.28 -29.47
N ARG A 175 -17.61 1.62 -30.34
CA ARG A 175 -17.45 1.52 -31.81
C ARG A 175 -16.35 2.45 -32.33
N GLY A 176 -16.04 3.53 -31.62
CA GLY A 176 -14.90 4.40 -31.93
C GLY A 176 -13.54 3.70 -31.87
N LEU A 177 -13.43 2.61 -31.10
CA LEU A 177 -12.22 1.77 -31.07
C LEU A 177 -11.98 1.09 -32.43
N ILE A 178 -13.06 0.73 -33.14
CA ILE A 178 -12.98 0.04 -34.43
C ILE A 178 -12.51 0.99 -35.53
N THR A 179 -12.87 2.28 -35.44
CA THR A 179 -12.54 3.27 -36.48
C THR A 179 -11.14 3.84 -36.33
N ARG A 180 -10.65 4.04 -35.11
CA ARG A 180 -9.28 4.53 -34.83
C ARG A 180 -8.67 3.81 -33.61
N PRO A 181 -8.19 2.56 -33.77
CA PRO A 181 -7.77 1.72 -32.65
C PRO A 181 -6.44 2.15 -32.00
N LEU A 182 -5.55 2.81 -32.75
CA LEU A 182 -4.16 2.99 -32.32
C LEU A 182 -4.04 3.80 -31.02
N GLY A 183 -4.70 4.96 -30.93
CA GLY A 183 -4.67 5.80 -29.71
C GLY A 183 -5.18 5.06 -28.46
N PRO A 184 -6.41 4.51 -28.48
CA PRO A 184 -6.94 3.73 -27.36
C PRO A 184 -6.08 2.52 -26.97
N CYS A 185 -5.49 1.81 -27.95
CA CYS A 185 -4.62 0.67 -27.67
C CYS A 185 -3.33 1.08 -26.96
N ILE A 186 -2.72 2.21 -27.33
CA ILE A 186 -1.54 2.74 -26.64
C ILE A 186 -1.88 3.05 -25.19
N GLY A 187 -2.98 3.77 -24.98
CA GLY A 187 -3.50 4.07 -23.66
C GLY A 187 -3.76 2.82 -22.82
N PHE A 188 -4.40 1.83 -23.43
CA PHE A 188 -4.69 0.56 -22.78
C PHE A 188 -3.41 -0.17 -22.33
N VAL A 189 -2.42 -0.30 -23.21
CA VAL A 189 -1.15 -0.96 -22.89
C VAL A 189 -0.39 -0.19 -21.80
N MET A 190 -0.35 1.14 -21.91
CA MET A 190 0.30 1.98 -20.90
C MET A 190 -0.40 1.90 -19.54
N GLN A 191 -1.73 1.81 -19.51
CA GLN A 191 -2.51 1.68 -18.28
C GLN A 191 -2.40 0.27 -17.68
N VAL A 192 -2.50 -0.77 -18.50
CA VAL A 192 -2.55 -2.16 -18.03
C VAL A 192 -1.17 -2.73 -17.76
N VAL A 193 -0.12 -2.24 -18.43
CA VAL A 193 1.25 -2.76 -18.28
C VAL A 193 2.19 -1.68 -17.76
N GLY A 194 2.19 -0.50 -18.39
CA GLY A 194 3.12 0.58 -18.03
C GLY A 194 2.98 1.02 -16.57
N MET A 195 1.78 1.41 -16.14
CA MET A 195 1.54 1.95 -14.80
C MET A 195 1.79 0.95 -13.66
N PRO A 196 1.38 -0.33 -13.76
CA PRO A 196 1.75 -1.36 -12.80
C PRO A 196 3.27 -1.52 -12.67
N LEU A 197 3.99 -1.64 -13.78
CA LEU A 197 5.45 -1.80 -13.77
C LEU A 197 6.15 -0.56 -13.20
N LEU A 198 5.70 0.63 -13.58
CA LEU A 198 6.22 1.89 -13.05
C LEU A 198 6.00 2.00 -11.55
N SER A 199 4.80 1.69 -11.06
CA SER A 199 4.49 1.75 -9.63
C SER A 199 5.29 0.73 -8.82
N TYR A 200 5.49 -0.48 -9.34
CA TYR A 200 6.31 -1.50 -8.70
C TYR A 200 7.79 -1.08 -8.65
N ALA A 201 8.37 -0.66 -9.77
CA ALA A 201 9.75 -0.21 -9.84
C ALA A 201 10.00 1.02 -8.96
N LEU A 202 9.11 2.01 -9.02
CA LEU A 202 9.17 3.21 -8.19
C LEU A 202 9.02 2.86 -6.71
N GLY A 203 8.16 1.91 -6.37
CA GLY A 203 7.97 1.43 -4.99
C GLY A 203 9.27 0.86 -4.43
N ILE A 204 9.92 -0.04 -5.17
CA ILE A 204 11.20 -0.63 -4.76
C ILE A 204 12.28 0.44 -4.59
N PHE A 205 12.34 1.41 -5.51
CA PHE A 205 13.38 2.44 -5.51
C PHE A 205 13.20 3.48 -4.40
N VAL A 206 11.96 3.94 -4.18
CA VAL A 206 11.67 5.03 -3.25
C VAL A 206 11.44 4.53 -1.82
N PHE A 207 10.94 3.31 -1.65
CA PHE A 207 10.56 2.76 -0.35
C PHE A 207 11.28 1.43 -0.01
N PRO A 208 12.61 1.31 -0.13
CA PRO A 208 13.30 0.02 0.04
C PRO A 208 13.03 -0.66 1.38
N ASN A 209 12.86 0.14 2.45
CA ASN A 209 12.65 -0.34 3.82
C ASN A 209 11.20 -0.19 4.31
N ALA A 210 10.25 0.20 3.43
CA ALA A 210 8.88 0.50 3.80
C ALA A 210 7.89 -0.25 2.88
N PRO A 211 7.73 -1.57 3.04
CA PRO A 211 6.95 -2.40 2.13
C PRO A 211 5.45 -2.05 2.12
N ALA A 212 4.90 -1.54 3.22
CA ALA A 212 3.54 -0.99 3.27
C ALA A 212 3.35 0.17 2.28
N MET A 213 4.35 1.04 2.12
CA MET A 213 4.30 2.16 1.18
C MET A 213 4.44 1.68 -0.27
N GLN A 214 5.27 0.65 -0.50
CA GLN A 214 5.36 -0.03 -1.81
C GLN A 214 4.00 -0.57 -2.22
N LEU A 215 3.29 -1.22 -1.29
CA LEU A 215 1.97 -1.78 -1.53
C LEU A 215 0.94 -0.70 -1.85
N GLY A 216 0.92 0.41 -1.10
CA GLY A 216 0.06 1.56 -1.38
C GLY A 216 0.30 2.16 -2.78
N LEU A 217 1.56 2.28 -3.17
CA LEU A 217 1.94 2.77 -4.51
C LEU A 217 1.53 1.79 -5.61
N PHE A 218 1.75 0.50 -5.40
CA PHE A 218 1.40 -0.55 -6.36
C PHE A 218 -0.12 -0.62 -6.60
N PHE A 219 -0.93 -0.58 -5.52
CA PHE A 219 -2.39 -0.52 -5.63
C PHE A 219 -2.87 0.72 -6.41
N THR A 220 -2.13 1.83 -6.31
CA THR A 220 -2.41 3.04 -7.09
C THR A 220 -2.08 2.84 -8.57
N GLY A 221 -0.95 2.19 -8.90
CA GLY A 221 -0.54 1.96 -10.29
C GLY A 221 -1.32 0.90 -11.05
N ILE A 222 -1.90 -0.09 -10.35
CA ILE A 222 -2.81 -1.08 -10.97
C ILE A 222 -4.23 -0.56 -11.12
N SER A 223 -4.56 0.61 -10.55
CA SER A 223 -5.89 1.20 -10.68
C SER A 223 -6.18 1.63 -12.12
N PRO A 224 -7.46 1.66 -12.54
CA PRO A 224 -7.82 2.23 -13.84
C PRO A 224 -7.67 3.75 -13.84
N SER A 225 -7.81 4.35 -15.01
CA SER A 225 -7.74 5.81 -15.15
C SER A 225 -8.84 6.50 -14.33
N GLY A 226 -8.48 7.61 -13.70
CA GLY A 226 -9.39 8.40 -12.86
C GLY A 226 -10.25 9.36 -13.67
N GLY A 227 -11.54 9.49 -13.32
CA GLY A 227 -12.50 10.32 -14.08
C GLY A 227 -12.16 11.81 -14.21
N ALA A 228 -11.21 12.32 -13.42
CA ALA A 228 -10.66 13.67 -13.54
C ALA A 228 -9.86 13.89 -14.84
N SER A 229 -9.38 12.82 -15.49
CA SER A 229 -8.70 12.88 -16.80
C SER A 229 -9.53 13.55 -17.87
N ASN A 230 -10.83 13.26 -17.92
CA ASN A 230 -11.75 13.86 -18.89
C ASN A 230 -11.80 15.40 -18.78
N THR A 231 -11.81 15.91 -17.54
CA THR A 231 -11.82 17.36 -17.28
C THR A 231 -10.49 17.99 -17.66
N TRP A 232 -9.36 17.37 -17.28
CA TRP A 232 -8.04 17.88 -17.63
C TRP A 232 -7.74 17.82 -19.13
N SER A 233 -8.18 16.76 -19.81
CA SER A 233 -8.12 16.65 -21.26
C SER A 233 -8.91 17.78 -21.93
N ALA A 234 -10.11 18.10 -21.44
CA ALA A 234 -10.89 19.23 -21.95
C ALA A 234 -10.18 20.58 -21.73
N VAL A 235 -9.72 20.85 -20.51
CA VAL A 235 -9.06 22.11 -20.13
C VAL A 235 -7.76 22.33 -20.90
N LEU A 236 -6.99 21.27 -21.17
CA LEU A 236 -5.70 21.36 -21.84
C LEU A 236 -5.78 21.25 -23.37
N GLY A 237 -6.98 21.13 -23.93
CA GLY A 237 -7.21 21.04 -25.38
C GLY A 237 -6.85 19.67 -26.00
N GLY A 238 -7.04 18.60 -25.23
CA GLY A 238 -6.96 17.21 -25.69
C GLY A 238 -8.24 16.73 -26.37
N ASN A 239 -8.21 15.51 -26.87
CA ASN A 239 -9.34 14.82 -27.49
C ASN A 239 -10.24 14.17 -26.42
N ILE A 240 -11.34 14.85 -26.11
CA ILE A 240 -12.28 14.41 -25.07
C ILE A 240 -12.91 13.05 -25.42
N HIS A 241 -13.22 12.79 -26.70
CA HIS A 241 -13.79 11.51 -27.13
C HIS A 241 -12.83 10.34 -26.88
N LEU A 242 -11.54 10.56 -27.14
CA LEU A 242 -10.50 9.58 -26.85
C LEU A 242 -10.33 9.34 -25.35
N SER A 243 -10.35 10.41 -24.53
CA SER A 243 -10.27 10.31 -23.06
C SER A 243 -11.39 9.44 -22.52
N VAL A 244 -12.65 9.75 -22.88
CA VAL A 244 -13.83 9.00 -22.41
C VAL A 244 -13.77 7.53 -22.83
N LEU A 245 -13.36 7.25 -24.07
CA LEU A 245 -13.19 5.88 -24.56
C LEU A 245 -12.14 5.11 -23.76
N MET A 246 -10.98 5.71 -23.52
CA MET A 246 -9.89 5.11 -22.75
C MET A 246 -10.26 4.91 -21.27
N THR A 247 -10.95 5.87 -20.64
CA THR A 247 -11.47 5.72 -19.27
C THR A 247 -12.41 4.53 -19.19
N THR A 248 -13.31 4.41 -20.17
CA THR A 248 -14.32 3.33 -20.20
C THR A 248 -13.65 1.96 -20.36
N ILE A 249 -12.74 1.82 -21.32
CA ILE A 249 -12.02 0.56 -21.56
C ILE A 249 -11.18 0.18 -20.34
N SER A 250 -10.44 1.12 -19.75
CA SER A 250 -9.59 0.84 -18.59
C SER A 250 -10.39 0.43 -17.36
N ASN A 251 -11.53 1.09 -17.07
CA ASN A 251 -12.38 0.71 -15.95
C ASN A 251 -13.01 -0.68 -16.12
N VAL A 252 -13.42 -1.05 -17.33
CA VAL A 252 -13.90 -2.42 -17.60
C VAL A 252 -12.76 -3.43 -17.47
N ALA A 253 -11.59 -3.11 -18.01
CA ALA A 253 -10.45 -4.01 -17.95
C ALA A 253 -9.92 -4.21 -16.54
N ALA A 254 -10.04 -3.21 -15.66
CA ALA A 254 -9.61 -3.26 -14.26
C ALA A 254 -10.15 -4.48 -13.50
N PHE A 255 -11.36 -4.95 -13.82
CA PHE A 255 -11.93 -6.16 -13.18
C PHE A 255 -11.09 -7.42 -13.41
N ALA A 256 -10.40 -7.50 -14.54
CA ALA A 256 -9.49 -8.60 -14.85
C ALA A 256 -8.04 -8.25 -14.51
N THR A 257 -7.61 -7.03 -14.84
CA THR A 257 -6.20 -6.64 -14.76
C THR A 257 -5.74 -6.38 -13.33
N MET A 258 -6.58 -5.79 -12.46
CA MET A 258 -6.21 -5.58 -11.05
C MET A 258 -5.98 -6.91 -10.32
N PRO A 259 -6.92 -7.89 -10.33
CA PRO A 259 -6.65 -9.20 -9.75
C PRO A 259 -5.43 -9.86 -10.37
N MET A 260 -5.29 -9.84 -11.70
CA MET A 260 -4.12 -10.42 -12.40
C MET A 260 -2.79 -9.89 -11.87
N TRP A 261 -2.67 -8.56 -11.67
CA TRP A 261 -1.46 -7.97 -11.11
C TRP A 261 -1.24 -8.30 -9.64
N LEU A 262 -2.31 -8.40 -8.85
CA LEU A 262 -2.23 -8.82 -7.46
C LEU A 262 -1.79 -10.28 -7.31
N PHE A 263 -2.24 -11.16 -8.21
CA PHE A 263 -1.82 -12.57 -8.27
C PHE A 263 -0.41 -12.77 -8.84
N THR A 264 0.19 -11.76 -9.46
CA THR A 264 1.54 -11.83 -10.03
C THR A 264 2.52 -10.99 -9.22
N LEU A 265 2.77 -9.73 -9.63
CA LEU A 265 3.71 -8.85 -8.92
C LEU A 265 3.26 -8.51 -7.49
N GLY A 266 1.96 -8.50 -7.23
CA GLY A 266 1.43 -8.27 -5.88
C GLY A 266 1.99 -9.26 -4.86
N GLN A 267 2.16 -10.54 -5.22
CA GLN A 267 2.73 -11.57 -4.33
C GLN A 267 4.10 -11.17 -3.80
N LEU A 268 4.96 -10.62 -4.67
CA LEU A 268 6.32 -10.19 -4.30
C LEU A 268 6.30 -9.00 -3.34
N VAL A 269 5.32 -8.10 -3.48
CA VAL A 269 5.18 -6.95 -2.56
C VAL A 269 4.61 -7.41 -1.22
N PHE A 270 3.62 -8.29 -1.22
CA PHE A 270 3.01 -8.85 -0.01
C PHE A 270 3.98 -9.73 0.80
N GLU A 271 4.82 -10.53 0.13
CA GLU A 271 5.87 -11.32 0.77
C GLU A 271 6.85 -10.42 1.56
N ARG A 272 7.16 -9.23 1.04
CA ARG A 272 8.00 -8.24 1.73
C ARG A 272 7.31 -7.57 2.92
N VAL A 273 5.98 -7.47 2.90
CA VAL A 273 5.19 -7.00 4.05
C VAL A 273 5.15 -8.07 5.15
N GLY A 274 5.36 -9.34 4.80
CA GLY A 274 5.25 -10.47 5.74
C GLY A 274 3.80 -10.90 5.96
N THR A 275 2.89 -10.49 5.07
CA THR A 275 1.45 -10.75 5.17
C THR A 275 1.00 -11.54 3.95
N GLU A 276 0.27 -12.64 4.18
CA GLU A 276 -0.32 -13.41 3.09
C GLU A 276 -1.34 -12.56 2.34
N VAL A 277 -1.33 -12.68 1.00
CA VAL A 277 -2.29 -11.93 0.17
C VAL A 277 -3.71 -12.38 0.51
N PRO A 278 -4.62 -11.46 0.91
CA PRO A 278 -5.99 -11.82 1.26
C PRO A 278 -6.84 -12.05 0.00
N TYR A 279 -6.52 -13.10 -0.78
CA TYR A 279 -7.10 -13.39 -2.09
C TYR A 279 -8.62 -13.47 -2.06
N GLN A 280 -9.19 -14.09 -1.02
CA GLN A 280 -10.64 -14.21 -0.88
C GLN A 280 -11.31 -12.84 -0.70
N LYS A 281 -10.74 -11.96 0.14
CA LYS A 281 -11.26 -10.60 0.35
C LYS A 281 -11.14 -9.79 -0.94
N ILE A 282 -9.98 -9.81 -1.59
CA ILE A 282 -9.74 -9.11 -2.87
C ILE A 282 -10.74 -9.57 -3.93
N ALA A 283 -10.88 -10.89 -4.15
CA ALA A 283 -11.82 -11.43 -5.13
C ALA A 283 -13.28 -11.06 -4.80
N THR A 284 -13.65 -11.06 -3.52
CA THR A 284 -15.00 -10.68 -3.06
C THR A 284 -15.28 -9.21 -3.33
N TYR A 285 -14.36 -8.29 -3.03
CA TYR A 285 -14.57 -6.86 -3.25
C TYR A 285 -14.48 -6.49 -4.73
N CYS A 286 -13.52 -7.04 -5.49
CA CYS A 286 -13.47 -6.86 -6.93
C CYS A 286 -14.74 -7.40 -7.62
N GLY A 287 -15.20 -8.60 -7.23
CA GLY A 287 -16.45 -9.17 -7.71
C GLY A 287 -17.68 -8.37 -7.26
N GLY A 288 -17.66 -7.85 -6.03
CA GLY A 288 -18.70 -6.98 -5.49
C GLY A 288 -18.87 -5.68 -6.28
N LEU A 289 -17.80 -5.15 -6.86
CA LEU A 289 -17.83 -3.98 -7.75
C LEU A 289 -18.37 -4.28 -9.17
N ILE A 290 -18.38 -5.56 -9.59
CA ILE A 290 -19.00 -5.97 -10.87
C ILE A 290 -20.52 -5.77 -10.81
N PHE A 291 -21.14 -6.09 -9.67
CA PHE A 291 -22.59 -5.95 -9.49
C PHE A 291 -23.12 -4.52 -9.75
N PRO A 292 -22.62 -3.45 -9.10
CA PRO A 292 -23.08 -2.08 -9.37
C PRO A 292 -22.81 -1.65 -10.81
N LEU A 293 -21.72 -2.10 -11.43
CA LEU A 293 -21.45 -1.83 -12.83
C LEU A 293 -22.46 -2.50 -13.77
N LEU A 294 -22.80 -3.76 -13.53
CA LEU A 294 -23.85 -4.46 -14.29
C LEU A 294 -25.22 -3.78 -14.11
N VAL A 295 -25.53 -3.30 -12.91
CA VAL A 295 -26.74 -2.50 -12.65
C VAL A 295 -26.72 -1.22 -13.49
N GLY A 296 -25.62 -0.48 -13.49
CA GLY A 296 -25.45 0.71 -14.33
C GLY A 296 -25.67 0.43 -15.82
N LEU A 297 -25.06 -0.65 -16.33
CA LEU A 297 -25.20 -1.09 -17.71
C LEU A 297 -26.64 -1.51 -18.04
N LEU A 298 -27.31 -2.18 -17.12
CA LEU A 298 -28.71 -2.56 -17.29
C LEU A 298 -29.63 -1.33 -17.36
N VAL A 299 -29.39 -0.33 -16.50
CA VAL A 299 -30.11 0.96 -16.52
C VAL A 299 -29.90 1.67 -17.84
N GLN A 300 -28.67 1.70 -18.35
CA GLN A 300 -28.39 2.27 -19.67
C GLN A 300 -29.16 1.57 -20.79
N ARG A 301 -29.16 0.23 -20.82
CA ARG A 301 -29.84 -0.54 -21.87
C ARG A 301 -31.36 -0.46 -21.82
N ARG A 302 -31.94 -0.47 -20.61
CA ARG A 302 -33.40 -0.51 -20.43
C ARG A 302 -34.04 0.88 -20.35
N LEU A 303 -33.33 1.87 -19.80
CA LEU A 303 -33.85 3.20 -19.50
C LEU A 303 -32.81 4.29 -19.88
N PRO A 304 -32.48 4.46 -21.18
CA PRO A 304 -31.43 5.38 -21.62
C PRO A 304 -31.71 6.86 -21.25
N ARG A 305 -32.99 7.24 -21.12
CA ARG A 305 -33.36 8.57 -20.61
C ARG A 305 -32.95 8.77 -19.14
N VAL A 306 -33.14 7.75 -18.31
CA VAL A 306 -32.72 7.77 -16.90
C VAL A 306 -31.21 7.74 -16.78
N ALA A 307 -30.53 6.91 -17.59
CA ALA A 307 -29.08 6.85 -17.62
C ALA A 307 -28.44 8.21 -17.94
N ARG A 308 -28.97 8.95 -18.92
CA ARG A 308 -28.48 10.31 -19.24
C ARG A 308 -28.64 11.29 -18.08
N VAL A 309 -29.77 11.21 -17.36
CA VAL A 309 -29.99 12.05 -16.15
C VAL A 309 -29.02 11.64 -15.05
N LEU A 310 -28.83 10.34 -14.84
CA LEU A 310 -27.93 9.79 -13.83
C LEU A 310 -26.49 10.23 -14.11
N VAL A 311 -25.97 10.03 -15.32
CA VAL A 311 -24.62 10.46 -15.71
C VAL A 311 -24.44 11.98 -15.53
N ARG A 312 -25.45 12.79 -15.90
CA ARG A 312 -25.39 14.25 -15.75
C ARG A 312 -25.37 14.68 -14.28
N LEU A 313 -26.18 14.05 -13.42
CA LEU A 313 -26.25 14.34 -12.00
C LEU A 313 -24.99 13.85 -11.26
N LEU A 314 -24.49 12.67 -11.63
CA LEU A 314 -23.36 12.04 -10.95
C LEU A 314 -22.02 12.67 -11.31
N LYS A 315 -21.91 13.43 -12.40
CA LYS A 315 -20.67 14.13 -12.79
C LYS A 315 -20.21 15.17 -11.74
N PRO A 316 -21.04 16.17 -11.34
CA PRO A 316 -20.67 17.09 -10.26
C PRO A 316 -20.64 16.40 -8.89
N ILE A 317 -21.53 15.43 -8.65
CA ILE A 317 -21.52 14.66 -7.40
C ILE A 317 -20.18 13.95 -7.25
N SER A 318 -19.70 13.20 -8.25
CA SER A 318 -18.42 12.46 -8.18
C SER A 318 -17.24 13.38 -7.87
N THR A 319 -17.16 14.57 -8.45
CA THR A 319 -16.11 15.55 -8.12
C THR A 319 -16.21 16.04 -6.67
N CYS A 320 -17.42 16.40 -6.22
CA CYS A 320 -17.67 16.78 -4.82
C CYS A 320 -17.34 15.63 -3.86
N LEU A 321 -17.59 14.40 -4.29
CA LEU A 321 -17.39 13.16 -3.55
C LEU A 321 -15.92 12.81 -3.38
N ILE A 322 -15.12 12.98 -4.43
CA ILE A 322 -13.68 12.82 -4.41
C ILE A 322 -13.06 13.90 -3.51
N LEU A 323 -13.52 15.15 -3.62
CA LEU A 323 -13.11 16.22 -2.72
C LEU A 323 -13.47 15.88 -1.27
N PHE A 324 -14.66 15.33 -1.02
CA PHE A 324 -15.08 14.86 0.30
C PHE A 324 -14.18 13.74 0.81
N ILE A 325 -13.86 12.71 0.01
CA ILE A 325 -12.93 11.65 0.41
C ILE A 325 -11.57 12.23 0.76
N VAL A 326 -11.03 13.13 -0.05
CA VAL A 326 -9.72 13.76 0.20
C VAL A 326 -9.74 14.58 1.49
N VAL A 327 -10.72 15.47 1.66
CA VAL A 327 -10.85 16.32 2.86
C VAL A 327 -11.08 15.47 4.11
N PHE A 328 -11.99 14.51 4.04
CA PHE A 328 -12.32 13.64 5.15
C PHE A 328 -11.16 12.69 5.48
N ALA A 329 -10.42 12.20 4.48
CA ALA A 329 -9.20 11.43 4.69
C ALA A 329 -8.12 12.29 5.36
N ILE A 330 -7.93 13.54 4.94
CA ILE A 330 -7.00 14.48 5.57
C ILE A 330 -7.36 14.74 7.03
N ILE A 331 -8.64 14.98 7.34
CA ILE A 331 -9.12 15.26 8.70
C ILE A 331 -9.01 14.02 9.59
N THR A 332 -9.53 12.89 9.11
CA THR A 332 -9.55 11.62 9.86
C THR A 332 -8.13 11.09 10.05
N ASN A 333 -7.25 11.36 9.09
CA ASN A 333 -5.90 10.87 9.08
C ASN A 333 -4.86 11.99 9.20
N TYR A 334 -5.14 13.03 9.99
CA TYR A 334 -4.15 14.07 10.26
C TYR A 334 -2.84 13.49 10.80
N TYR A 335 -2.92 12.40 11.60
CA TYR A 335 -1.74 11.67 12.07
C TYR A 335 -0.90 11.06 10.93
N LEU A 336 -1.50 10.71 9.79
CA LEU A 336 -0.77 10.23 8.60
C LEU A 336 0.08 11.35 7.96
N PHE A 337 -0.17 12.63 8.25
CA PHE A 337 0.74 13.69 7.84
C PHE A 337 2.09 13.64 8.60
N TYR A 338 2.15 13.01 9.79
CA TYR A 338 3.45 12.72 10.42
C TYR A 338 4.21 11.62 9.66
N LEU A 339 3.49 10.74 8.96
CA LEU A 339 4.08 9.76 8.06
C LEU A 339 4.45 10.36 6.70
N PHE A 340 3.99 11.58 6.35
CA PHE A 340 4.32 12.26 5.10
C PHE A 340 5.80 12.64 5.04
N SER A 341 6.61 11.67 4.62
CA SER A 341 8.02 11.87 4.36
C SER A 341 8.23 12.48 2.98
N TRP A 342 9.42 13.06 2.75
CA TRP A 342 9.78 13.58 1.43
C TRP A 342 9.71 12.50 0.35
N GLN A 343 9.97 11.23 0.69
CA GLN A 343 9.84 10.09 -0.22
C GLN A 343 8.41 9.92 -0.73
N ILE A 344 7.40 10.13 0.11
CA ILE A 344 5.98 10.01 -0.28
C ILE A 344 5.58 11.13 -1.23
N VAL A 345 6.04 12.35 -0.98
CA VAL A 345 5.80 13.48 -1.88
C VAL A 345 6.46 13.22 -3.24
N VAL A 346 7.71 12.74 -3.24
CA VAL A 346 8.42 12.37 -4.47
C VAL A 346 7.71 11.23 -5.21
N ALA A 347 7.30 10.15 -4.52
CA ALA A 347 6.54 9.07 -5.14
C ALA A 347 5.19 9.54 -5.70
N GLY A 348 4.49 10.39 -4.93
CA GLY A 348 3.21 10.98 -5.29
C GLY A 348 3.28 11.85 -6.54
N LEU A 349 4.39 12.55 -6.76
CA LEU A 349 4.66 13.34 -7.97
C LEU A 349 5.21 12.48 -9.11
N ALA A 350 6.11 11.55 -8.80
CA ALA A 350 6.83 10.75 -9.78
C ALA A 350 5.92 9.74 -10.47
N LEU A 351 5.00 9.07 -9.77
CA LEU A 351 4.11 8.09 -10.40
C LEU A 351 3.25 8.73 -11.53
N PRO A 352 2.45 9.78 -11.28
CA PRO A 352 1.70 10.43 -12.35
C PRO A 352 2.62 11.13 -13.36
N GLY A 353 3.72 11.75 -12.89
CA GLY A 353 4.68 12.43 -13.76
C GLY A 353 5.34 11.51 -14.80
N LEU A 354 5.83 10.35 -14.35
CA LEU A 354 6.38 9.32 -15.23
C LEU A 354 5.29 8.73 -16.12
N GLY A 355 4.08 8.51 -15.60
CA GLY A 355 2.92 8.11 -16.39
C GLY A 355 2.64 9.07 -17.56
N TYR A 356 2.60 10.38 -17.29
CA TYR A 356 2.44 11.40 -18.33
C TYR A 356 3.57 11.35 -19.37
N ILE A 357 4.82 11.30 -18.92
CA ILE A 357 5.99 11.33 -19.80
C ILE A 357 6.05 10.09 -20.69
N PHE A 358 5.98 8.89 -20.10
CA PHE A 358 6.10 7.65 -20.88
C PHE A 358 4.94 7.44 -21.83
N ALA A 359 3.71 7.76 -21.43
CA ALA A 359 2.56 7.65 -22.31
C ALA A 359 2.58 8.68 -23.44
N TRP A 360 3.03 9.91 -23.16
CA TRP A 360 3.26 10.91 -24.20
C TRP A 360 4.33 10.47 -25.19
N LEU A 361 5.47 9.97 -24.70
CA LEU A 361 6.55 9.45 -25.55
C LEU A 361 6.06 8.28 -26.41
N ALA A 362 5.36 7.30 -25.83
CA ALA A 362 4.78 6.19 -26.56
C ALA A 362 3.82 6.66 -27.66
N ALA A 363 2.94 7.62 -27.35
CA ALA A 363 2.02 8.20 -28.32
C ALA A 363 2.75 8.94 -29.45
N LYS A 364 3.82 9.69 -29.14
CA LYS A 364 4.63 10.40 -30.14
C LYS A 364 5.44 9.46 -31.03
N LEU A 365 6.02 8.40 -30.47
CA LEU A 365 6.74 7.36 -31.22
C LEU A 365 5.82 6.62 -32.20
N LEU A 366 4.55 6.45 -31.82
CA LEU A 366 3.50 5.87 -32.66
C LEU A 366 2.72 6.93 -33.46
N HIS A 367 3.36 8.09 -33.70
CA HIS A 367 2.90 9.14 -34.60
C HIS A 367 1.49 9.67 -34.33
N GLN A 368 1.04 9.67 -33.07
CA GLN A 368 -0.21 10.31 -32.68
C GLN A 368 -0.10 11.84 -32.82
N ASN A 369 -1.23 12.47 -33.18
CA ASN A 369 -1.31 13.93 -33.23
C ASN A 369 -1.15 14.53 -31.82
N ALA A 370 -0.94 15.85 -31.74
CA ALA A 370 -0.65 16.50 -30.46
C ALA A 370 -1.80 16.38 -29.43
N ALA A 371 -3.06 16.46 -29.89
CA ALA A 371 -4.24 16.36 -29.03
C ALA A 371 -4.42 14.94 -28.46
N ASP A 372 -4.26 13.92 -29.31
CA ASP A 372 -4.36 12.51 -28.93
C ASP A 372 -3.19 12.11 -28.03
N ALA A 373 -1.96 12.53 -28.35
CA ALA A 373 -0.79 12.27 -27.50
C ALA A 373 -0.92 12.91 -26.10
N LEU A 374 -1.46 14.13 -26.03
CA LEU A 374 -1.76 14.80 -24.75
C LEU A 374 -2.84 14.05 -23.97
N THR A 375 -3.88 13.57 -24.66
CA THR A 375 -4.96 12.81 -24.02
C THR A 375 -4.46 11.48 -23.47
N ILE A 376 -3.68 10.73 -24.25
CA ILE A 376 -3.08 9.46 -23.84
C ILE A 376 -2.17 9.66 -22.62
N ALA A 377 -1.42 10.77 -22.61
CA ALA A 377 -0.59 11.15 -21.47
C ALA A 377 -1.43 11.38 -20.21
N ILE A 378 -2.38 12.33 -20.25
CA ILE A 378 -3.24 12.70 -19.12
C ILE A 378 -3.98 11.48 -18.58
N GLU A 379 -4.59 10.70 -19.48
CA GLU A 379 -5.36 9.53 -19.10
C GLU A 379 -4.52 8.46 -18.41
N THR A 380 -3.28 8.23 -18.87
CA THR A 380 -2.39 7.23 -18.25
C THR A 380 -1.87 7.70 -16.89
N GLY A 381 -1.49 8.97 -16.77
CA GLY A 381 -0.90 9.46 -15.51
C GLY A 381 -1.93 9.72 -14.41
N ILE A 382 -3.18 10.07 -14.75
CA ILE A 382 -4.26 10.22 -13.77
C ILE A 382 -4.83 8.85 -13.41
N GLN A 383 -4.55 8.42 -12.19
CA GLN A 383 -5.03 7.16 -11.63
C GLN A 383 -6.28 7.32 -10.78
N ASN A 384 -7.11 6.29 -10.70
CA ASN A 384 -8.26 6.26 -9.80
C ASN A 384 -7.84 5.86 -8.38
N THR A 385 -7.28 6.83 -7.66
CA THR A 385 -6.83 6.67 -6.27
C THR A 385 -7.97 6.28 -5.32
N GLY A 386 -9.21 6.61 -5.64
CA GLY A 386 -10.39 6.20 -4.86
C GLY A 386 -10.58 4.68 -4.82
N ILE A 387 -10.37 3.99 -5.95
CA ILE A 387 -10.42 2.52 -6.02
C ILE A 387 -9.27 1.91 -5.22
N ALA A 388 -8.06 2.49 -5.32
CA ALA A 388 -6.90 2.03 -4.56
C ALA A 388 -7.16 2.12 -3.04
N ILE A 389 -7.66 3.28 -2.57
CA ILE A 389 -8.03 3.48 -1.15
C ILE A 389 -9.12 2.50 -0.73
N PHE A 390 -10.18 2.34 -1.53
CA PHE A 390 -11.25 1.40 -1.24
C PHE A 390 -10.73 -0.03 -1.08
N LEU A 391 -9.92 -0.52 -2.01
CA LEU A 391 -9.37 -1.88 -1.92
C LEU A 391 -8.45 -2.03 -0.71
N LEU A 392 -7.53 -1.10 -0.46
CA LEU A 392 -6.61 -1.18 0.68
C LEU A 392 -7.36 -1.18 2.03
N THR A 393 -8.37 -0.32 2.19
CA THR A 393 -9.15 -0.21 3.43
C THR A 393 -10.11 -1.36 3.67
N THR A 394 -10.57 -2.04 2.62
CA THR A 394 -11.50 -3.18 2.74
C THR A 394 -10.80 -4.53 2.80
N THR A 395 -9.61 -4.64 2.19
CA THR A 395 -8.87 -5.91 2.11
C THR A 395 -7.88 -6.11 3.24
N LEU A 396 -7.19 -5.05 3.67
CA LEU A 396 -6.15 -5.10 4.69
C LEU A 396 -6.71 -4.83 6.09
N GLU A 397 -6.05 -5.40 7.09
CA GLU A 397 -6.36 -5.12 8.49
C GLU A 397 -5.48 -3.99 9.02
N SER A 398 -5.97 -3.24 9.99
CA SER A 398 -5.15 -2.24 10.68
C SER A 398 -3.99 -2.94 11.40
N PRO A 399 -2.76 -2.40 11.38
CA PRO A 399 -2.39 -1.05 10.95
C PRO A 399 -2.04 -0.91 9.45
N GLU A 400 -1.98 -1.99 8.68
CA GLU A 400 -1.50 -1.96 7.29
C GLU A 400 -2.42 -1.15 6.36
N SER A 401 -3.74 -1.24 6.55
CA SER A 401 -4.72 -0.42 5.82
C SER A 401 -4.42 1.07 5.93
N ASP A 402 -3.99 1.52 7.10
CA ASP A 402 -3.83 2.93 7.41
C ASP A 402 -2.48 3.43 6.88
N LEU A 403 -1.43 2.61 6.99
CA LEU A 403 -0.11 2.92 6.44
C LEU A 403 -0.11 2.96 4.92
N THR A 404 -0.77 1.99 4.27
CA THR A 404 -0.78 1.85 2.81
C THR A 404 -1.58 2.95 2.11
N THR A 405 -2.65 3.47 2.74
CA THR A 405 -3.54 4.48 2.14
C THR A 405 -2.93 5.87 2.04
N VAL A 406 -1.83 6.16 2.76
CA VAL A 406 -1.11 7.44 2.67
C VAL A 406 -0.64 7.72 1.26
N VAL A 407 -0.11 6.71 0.57
CA VAL A 407 0.50 6.88 -0.76
C VAL A 407 -0.54 7.23 -1.83
N PRO A 408 -1.68 6.51 -1.98
CA PRO A 408 -2.74 6.92 -2.90
C PRO A 408 -3.26 8.34 -2.63
N VAL A 409 -3.37 8.76 -1.37
CA VAL A 409 -3.78 10.14 -1.01
C VAL A 409 -2.74 11.15 -1.48
N ALA A 410 -1.45 10.87 -1.26
CA ALA A 410 -0.36 11.70 -1.75
C ALA A 410 -0.38 11.83 -3.28
N VAL A 411 -0.55 10.71 -3.99
CA VAL A 411 -0.70 10.71 -5.45
C VAL A 411 -1.87 11.60 -5.85
N ALA A 412 -3.05 11.43 -5.25
CA ALA A 412 -4.25 12.22 -5.56
C ALA A 412 -4.02 13.74 -5.40
N VAL A 413 -3.33 14.15 -4.34
CA VAL A 413 -3.00 15.55 -4.07
C VAL A 413 -1.95 16.07 -5.06
N MET A 414 -0.97 15.25 -5.44
CA MET A 414 0.15 15.65 -6.29
C MET A 414 -0.18 15.62 -7.80
N THR A 415 -1.13 14.78 -8.23
CA THR A 415 -1.55 14.61 -9.64
C THR A 415 -1.89 15.93 -10.37
N PRO A 416 -2.59 16.91 -9.77
CA PRO A 416 -2.96 18.16 -10.45
C PRO A 416 -1.79 19.13 -10.69
N PHE A 417 -0.71 19.06 -9.89
CA PHE A 417 0.34 20.07 -9.92
C PHE A 417 1.07 20.17 -11.28
N PRO A 418 1.53 19.07 -11.90
CA PRO A 418 2.15 19.13 -13.23
C PRO A 418 1.19 19.67 -14.29
N LEU A 419 -0.09 19.29 -14.23
CA LEU A 419 -1.11 19.71 -15.20
C LEU A 419 -1.44 21.19 -15.05
N LEU A 420 -1.52 21.70 -13.82
CA LEU A 420 -1.68 23.11 -13.53
C LEU A 420 -0.48 23.92 -14.05
N GLY A 421 0.74 23.41 -13.91
CA GLY A 421 1.94 24.01 -14.49
C GLY A 421 1.83 24.16 -16.01
N ILE A 422 1.39 23.11 -16.71
CA ILE A 422 1.16 23.14 -18.17
C ILE A 422 0.04 24.14 -18.52
N TYR A 423 -1.05 24.14 -17.75
CA TYR A 423 -2.16 25.09 -17.95
C TYR A 423 -1.70 26.54 -17.82
N LEU A 424 -0.98 26.87 -16.75
CA LEU A 424 -0.44 28.21 -16.51
C LEU A 424 0.55 28.61 -17.60
N TYR A 425 1.44 27.70 -18.00
CA TYR A 425 2.38 27.93 -19.11
C TYR A 425 1.63 28.26 -20.41
N LYS A 426 0.64 27.46 -20.78
CA LYS A 426 -0.21 27.73 -21.97
C LYS A 426 -0.91 29.08 -21.86
N ARG A 427 -1.42 29.45 -20.68
CA ARG A 427 -2.13 30.72 -20.47
C ARG A 427 -1.20 31.93 -20.54
N ILE A 428 0.05 31.80 -20.08
CA ILE A 428 1.05 32.86 -20.11
C ILE A 428 1.64 33.02 -21.53
N CYS A 429 1.87 31.92 -22.24
CA CYS A 429 2.48 31.92 -23.57
C CYS A 429 1.49 32.04 -24.73
N ALA A 430 0.18 31.90 -24.50
CA ALA A 430 -0.81 32.12 -25.55
C ALA A 430 -0.81 33.59 -25.99
N PRO A 431 -0.71 33.89 -27.30
CA PRO A 431 -0.88 35.25 -27.79
C PRO A 431 -2.27 35.75 -27.41
N LYS A 432 -2.37 37.00 -26.93
CA LYS A 432 -3.64 37.70 -26.66
C LYS A 432 -4.39 37.90 -27.98
N THR A 433 -5.05 36.88 -28.49
CA THR A 433 -5.92 36.99 -29.66
C THR A 433 -7.35 37.26 -29.15
N ASN A 434 -7.84 38.46 -29.46
CA ASN A 434 -9.13 39.07 -29.10
C ASN A 434 -10.23 38.12 -28.58
N GLU A 435 -10.68 38.40 -27.36
CA GLU A 435 -11.82 37.79 -26.63
C GLU A 435 -13.20 37.97 -27.29
N ALA A 436 -13.28 38.31 -28.58
CA ALA A 436 -14.54 38.66 -29.24
C ALA A 436 -15.25 37.48 -29.95
N SER A 437 -14.58 36.34 -30.23
CA SER A 437 -15.21 35.22 -30.95
C SER A 437 -15.51 33.98 -30.10
N ALA A 438 -15.04 33.92 -28.85
CA ALA A 438 -15.22 32.74 -27.99
C ALA A 438 -16.63 32.63 -27.38
N SER A 439 -17.38 33.75 -27.31
CA SER A 439 -18.71 33.77 -26.66
C SER A 439 -19.83 33.05 -27.43
N GLU A 440 -19.59 32.68 -28.70
CA GLU A 440 -20.60 32.09 -29.57
C GLU A 440 -20.50 30.55 -29.64
N SER A 441 -19.32 29.98 -29.41
CA SER A 441 -19.12 28.51 -29.41
C SER A 441 -19.49 27.84 -28.07
N GLU A 442 -19.51 28.60 -26.97
CA GLU A 442 -19.87 28.09 -25.62
C GLU A 442 -21.39 27.98 -25.37
N ARG A 443 -22.25 28.40 -26.31
CA ARG A 443 -23.72 28.21 -26.19
C ARG A 443 -24.23 26.92 -26.83
N ILE A 444 -23.38 26.13 -27.47
CA ILE A 444 -23.79 24.91 -28.18
C ILE A 444 -22.87 23.73 -27.81
N VAL A 445 -22.75 23.38 -26.52
CA VAL A 445 -22.33 22.03 -26.08
C VAL A 445 -23.01 21.66 -24.76
#